data_AF-A0A959CXD9-F1
#
_entry.id   AF-A0A959CXD9-F1
#
_cell.length_a   1.000
_cell.length_b   1.000
_cell.length_c   1.000
_cell.angle_alpha   90.00
_cell.angle_beta   90.00
_cell.angle_gamma   90.00
#
_symmetry.space_group_name_H-M   'P 1'
#
loop_
_entity.id
_entity.type
_entity.pdbx_description
1 polymer ?
#
loop_
_entity_poly.entity_id
_entity_poly.type
_entity_poly.pdbx_seq_one_letter_code
_entity_poly.pdbx_strand_id
1 'polypeptide(L)'
;SNNVMDYAAEQNSWSPCQVGKIQQRLAQENSRGRNFLLPTWCELKDSLEVVIRDSVEWNGAHDLEGRLTIASGGRLIIRCRVSIPPGGVITVEPGGTLVLDGARLHNACGKEWEGIVVQKFGDEVGKVFYTDNPVVENARNPLPPLGAQPETP
;
A
#
# COMPACT_ATOMS: atom_id res chain seq x y z
N SER A 1 30.55 -3.24 -21.22
CA SER A 1 30.33 -4.15 -20.07
C SER A 1 28.97 -3.86 -19.47
N ASN A 2 28.24 -4.88 -19.00
CA ASN A 2 26.90 -4.79 -18.39
C ASN A 2 26.88 -5.29 -16.93
N ASN A 3 28.03 -5.38 -16.29
CA ASN A 3 28.17 -5.89 -14.93
C ASN A 3 28.18 -4.75 -13.93
N VAL A 4 27.50 -4.96 -12.80
CA VAL A 4 27.69 -4.18 -11.58
C VAL A 4 29.01 -4.65 -10.99
N MET A 5 30.00 -3.76 -10.98
CA MET A 5 31.33 -4.09 -10.48
C MET A 5 31.41 -3.67 -9.02
N ASP A 6 31.38 -4.64 -8.12
CA ASP A 6 31.54 -4.40 -6.70
C ASP A 6 32.89 -4.92 -6.20
N TYR A 7 33.85 -3.99 -6.07
CA TYR A 7 35.20 -4.27 -5.59
C TYR A 7 35.43 -3.79 -4.16
N ALA A 8 34.38 -3.31 -3.47
CA ALA A 8 34.48 -2.87 -2.08
C ALA A 8 34.30 -4.05 -1.12
N ALA A 9 35.06 -4.09 -0.03
CA ALA A 9 34.95 -5.15 1.00
C ALA A 9 33.53 -5.25 1.61
N GLU A 10 32.77 -4.15 1.58
CA GLU A 10 31.40 -4.07 2.09
C GLU A 10 30.32 -4.32 1.03
N GLN A 11 30.70 -4.50 -0.25
CA GLN A 11 29.78 -4.71 -1.37
C GLN A 11 28.63 -3.67 -1.48
N ASN A 12 28.98 -2.40 -1.25
CA ASN A 12 28.06 -1.25 -1.29
C ASN A 12 28.21 -0.45 -2.59
N SER A 13 28.22 -1.11 -3.75
CA SER A 13 28.41 -0.46 -5.06
C SER A 13 27.28 0.51 -5.48
N TRP A 14 26.13 0.49 -4.81
CA TRP A 14 25.02 1.38 -5.09
C TRP A 14 24.70 2.31 -3.94
N SER A 15 24.58 3.60 -4.26
CA SER A 15 24.02 4.59 -3.33
C SER A 15 22.52 4.35 -3.09
N PRO A 16 21.98 4.76 -1.94
CA PRO A 16 20.54 4.69 -1.66
C PRO A 16 19.68 5.34 -2.76
N CYS A 17 20.15 6.44 -3.37
CA CYS A 17 19.44 7.09 -4.48
C CYS A 17 19.39 6.20 -5.74
N GLN A 18 20.48 5.49 -6.06
CA GLN A 18 20.51 4.57 -7.19
C GLN A 18 19.58 3.38 -6.97
N VAL A 19 19.60 2.79 -5.76
CA VAL A 19 18.64 1.74 -5.39
C VAL A 19 17.21 2.26 -5.48
N GLY A 20 16.94 3.47 -4.99
CA GLY A 20 15.63 4.12 -5.10
C GLY A 20 15.14 4.28 -6.55
N LYS A 21 16.03 4.68 -7.47
CA LYS A 21 15.69 4.76 -8.91
C LYS A 21 15.39 3.39 -9.51
N ILE A 22 16.14 2.37 -9.12
CA ILE A 22 15.88 0.98 -9.55
C ILE A 22 14.50 0.55 -9.05
N GLN A 23 14.23 0.70 -7.75
CA GLN A 23 12.93 0.35 -7.14
C GLN A 23 11.77 1.12 -7.78
N GLN A 24 11.94 2.42 -8.03
CA GLN A 24 10.93 3.25 -8.73
C GLN A 24 10.60 2.67 -10.11
N ARG A 25 11.62 2.26 -10.89
CA ARG A 25 11.41 1.64 -12.20
C ARG A 25 10.73 0.28 -12.08
N LEU A 26 11.12 -0.54 -11.12
CA LEU A 26 10.54 -1.85 -10.88
C LEU A 26 9.08 -1.78 -10.42
N ALA A 27 8.71 -0.72 -9.68
CA ALA A 27 7.33 -0.52 -9.24
C ALA A 27 6.44 0.07 -10.36
N GLN A 28 6.97 0.92 -11.24
CA GLN A 28 6.20 1.58 -12.30
C GLN A 28 5.55 0.57 -13.29
N GLU A 29 4.20 0.53 -13.34
CA GLU A 29 3.41 -0.46 -14.14
C GLU A 29 3.83 -0.52 -15.61
N ASN A 30 4.05 0.63 -16.24
CA ASN A 30 4.36 0.71 -17.67
C ASN A 30 5.86 0.60 -17.98
N SER A 31 6.70 0.29 -17.00
CA SER A 31 8.14 0.16 -17.23
C SER A 31 8.48 -1.20 -17.82
N ARG A 32 9.49 -1.25 -18.70
CA ARG A 32 10.02 -2.52 -19.19
C ARG A 32 10.60 -3.38 -18.07
N GLY A 33 11.11 -2.76 -17.00
CA GLY A 33 11.68 -3.47 -15.84
C GLY A 33 10.63 -4.26 -15.07
N ARG A 34 9.42 -3.71 -14.95
CA ARG A 34 8.28 -4.35 -14.30
C ARG A 34 7.96 -5.72 -14.90
N ASN A 35 8.05 -5.85 -16.22
CA ASN A 35 7.72 -7.08 -16.95
C ASN A 35 8.63 -8.27 -16.62
N PHE A 36 9.79 -8.04 -15.99
CA PHE A 36 10.72 -9.08 -15.59
C PHE A 36 10.52 -9.54 -14.13
N LEU A 37 9.64 -8.88 -13.38
CA LEU A 37 9.33 -9.26 -12.01
C LEU A 37 8.38 -10.45 -11.98
N LEU A 38 8.58 -11.33 -11.00
CA LEU A 38 7.59 -12.35 -10.67
C LEU A 38 6.41 -11.66 -9.96
N PRO A 39 5.17 -11.79 -10.45
CA PRO A 39 4.01 -11.05 -9.93
C PRO A 39 3.43 -11.70 -8.66
N THR A 40 4.24 -11.76 -7.60
CA THR A 40 3.87 -12.36 -6.32
C THR A 40 2.70 -11.65 -5.63
N TRP A 41 2.51 -10.35 -5.91
CA TRP A 41 1.40 -9.53 -5.44
C TRP A 41 0.02 -9.88 -6.06
N CYS A 42 -0.03 -10.84 -6.99
CA CYS A 42 -1.30 -11.35 -7.54
C CYS A 42 -1.90 -12.50 -6.72
N GLU A 43 -1.20 -12.96 -5.69
CA GLU A 43 -1.65 -14.01 -4.79
C GLU A 43 -1.69 -13.45 -3.37
N LEU A 44 -2.85 -13.57 -2.73
CA LEU A 44 -2.99 -13.17 -1.32
C LEU A 44 -2.26 -14.18 -0.43
N LYS A 45 -1.31 -13.69 0.35
CA LYS A 45 -0.55 -14.45 1.33
C LYS A 45 -0.83 -13.90 2.71
N ASP A 46 -1.64 -14.61 3.49
CA ASP A 46 -2.02 -14.22 4.85
C ASP A 46 -0.80 -14.05 5.79
N SER A 47 0.29 -14.77 5.53
CA SER A 47 1.54 -14.66 6.30
C SER A 47 2.32 -13.37 6.08
N LEU A 48 1.96 -12.58 5.05
CA LEU A 48 2.63 -11.32 4.69
C LEU A 48 1.74 -10.11 4.99
N GLU A 49 0.86 -10.22 5.98
CA GLU A 49 0.09 -9.09 6.48
C GLU A 49 1.02 -7.97 6.97
N VAL A 50 0.72 -6.75 6.53
CA VAL A 50 1.41 -5.54 6.97
C VAL A 50 0.60 -4.89 8.07
N VAL A 51 1.16 -4.79 9.27
CA VAL A 51 0.51 -4.14 10.41
C VAL A 51 1.25 -2.85 10.78
N ILE A 52 0.58 -1.71 10.62
CA ILE A 52 1.10 -0.39 10.97
C ILE A 52 0.67 -0.04 12.39
N ARG A 53 1.62 -0.07 13.33
CA ARG A 53 1.39 0.28 14.75
C ARG A 53 1.80 1.71 15.11
N ASP A 54 2.74 2.26 14.35
CA ASP A 54 3.27 3.61 14.54
C ASP A 54 2.88 4.53 13.38
N SER A 55 3.56 5.67 13.24
CA SER A 55 3.39 6.58 12.10
C SER A 55 4.35 6.24 10.96
N VAL A 56 3.81 5.95 9.78
CA VAL A 56 4.57 5.61 8.57
C VAL A 56 4.06 6.42 7.38
N GLU A 57 4.98 6.90 6.54
CA GLU A 57 4.66 7.54 5.27
C GLU A 57 5.16 6.69 4.10
N TRP A 58 4.25 6.36 3.18
CA TRP A 58 4.55 5.71 1.91
C TRP A 58 4.59 6.73 0.79
N ASN A 59 5.81 7.20 0.53
CA ASN A 59 6.14 8.16 -0.52
C ASN A 59 6.45 7.49 -1.87
N GLY A 60 6.52 6.15 -1.91
CA GLY A 60 6.79 5.35 -3.10
C GLY A 60 5.61 4.49 -3.49
N ALA A 61 5.70 3.86 -4.65
CA ALA A 61 4.72 2.85 -5.05
C ALA A 61 4.99 1.52 -4.31
N HIS A 62 3.95 0.91 -3.78
CA HIS A 62 4.04 -0.38 -3.06
C HIS A 62 3.13 -1.42 -3.70
N ASP A 63 3.61 -2.65 -3.81
CA ASP A 63 2.79 -3.80 -4.18
C ASP A 63 2.71 -4.73 -2.97
N LEU A 64 1.51 -4.89 -2.42
CA LEU A 64 1.28 -5.73 -1.25
C LEU A 64 1.03 -7.17 -1.69
N GLU A 65 1.50 -8.11 -0.87
CA GLU A 65 1.21 -9.54 -1.02
C GLU A 65 0.21 -10.03 0.03
N GLY A 66 -0.03 -9.23 1.08
CA GLY A 66 -0.95 -9.55 2.16
C GLY A 66 -1.99 -8.47 2.40
N ARG A 67 -2.74 -8.63 3.50
CA ARG A 67 -3.65 -7.60 4.01
C ARG A 67 -2.86 -6.43 4.61
N LEU A 68 -3.51 -5.27 4.73
CA LEU A 68 -2.96 -4.11 5.40
C LEU A 68 -3.85 -3.74 6.57
N THR A 69 -3.29 -3.77 7.77
CA THR A 69 -3.99 -3.40 9.01
C THR A 69 -3.31 -2.20 9.64
N ILE A 70 -4.07 -1.12 9.83
CA ILE A 70 -3.63 0.06 10.57
C ILE A 70 -4.17 -0.10 11.97
N ALA A 71 -3.29 -0.48 12.89
CA ALA A 71 -3.65 -0.79 14.25
C ALA A 71 -4.01 0.47 15.04
N SER A 72 -4.62 0.29 16.21
CA SER A 72 -4.89 1.40 17.13
C SER A 72 -3.61 2.21 17.43
N GLY A 73 -3.69 3.54 17.31
CA GLY A 73 -2.55 4.46 17.44
C GLY A 73 -1.65 4.55 16.20
N GLY A 74 -1.79 3.62 15.26
CA GLY A 74 -1.08 3.61 13.99
C GLY A 74 -1.59 4.70 13.04
N ARG A 75 -0.67 5.28 12.28
CA ARG A 75 -0.97 6.29 11.25
C ARG A 75 -0.23 5.96 9.96
N LEU A 76 -0.97 5.75 8.89
CA LEU A 76 -0.41 5.54 7.56
C LEU A 76 -0.77 6.69 6.63
N ILE A 77 0.22 7.33 6.03
CA ILE A 77 0.03 8.31 4.96
C ILE A 77 0.49 7.70 3.65
N ILE A 78 -0.42 7.55 2.70
CA ILE A 78 -0.13 7.05 1.36
C ILE A 78 -0.16 8.25 0.40
N ARG A 79 0.95 8.49 -0.31
CA ARG A 79 1.08 9.60 -1.28
C ARG A 79 1.23 9.15 -2.73
N CYS A 80 1.23 7.84 -2.95
CA CYS A 80 1.58 7.23 -4.21
C CYS A 80 0.67 6.03 -4.50
N ARG A 81 1.05 5.23 -5.49
CA ARG A 81 0.30 4.03 -5.88
C ARG A 81 0.49 2.89 -4.88
N VAL A 82 -0.59 2.24 -4.45
CA VAL A 82 -0.53 0.96 -3.75
C VAL A 82 -1.36 -0.07 -4.49
N SER A 83 -0.73 -1.21 -4.82
CA SER A 83 -1.42 -2.38 -5.35
C SER A 83 -1.79 -3.32 -4.20
N ILE A 84 -3.07 -3.61 -4.06
CA ILE A 84 -3.61 -4.57 -3.08
C ILE A 84 -3.84 -5.90 -3.81
N PRO A 85 -3.46 -7.05 -3.23
CA PRO A 85 -3.67 -8.35 -3.87
C PRO A 85 -5.17 -8.68 -3.98
N PRO A 86 -5.55 -9.61 -4.88
CA PRO A 86 -6.95 -10.00 -5.04
C PRO A 86 -7.53 -10.55 -3.73
N GLY A 87 -8.72 -10.12 -3.34
CA GLY A 87 -9.31 -10.47 -2.04
C GLY A 87 -8.59 -9.85 -0.82
N GLY A 88 -7.59 -9.00 -1.04
CA GLY A 88 -6.96 -8.21 0.00
C GLY A 88 -7.90 -7.13 0.54
N VAL A 89 -7.66 -6.70 1.77
CA VAL A 89 -8.45 -5.68 2.47
C VAL A 89 -7.51 -4.72 3.19
N ILE A 90 -7.92 -3.45 3.25
CA ILE A 90 -7.29 -2.45 4.11
C ILE A 90 -8.19 -2.27 5.33
N THR A 91 -7.72 -2.70 6.50
CA THR A 91 -8.43 -2.58 7.76
C THR A 91 -7.89 -1.38 8.53
N VAL A 92 -8.78 -0.49 8.95
CA VAL A 92 -8.46 0.61 9.87
C VAL A 92 -9.11 0.29 11.20
N GLU A 93 -8.28 -0.10 12.18
CA GLU A 93 -8.74 -0.41 13.54
C GLU A 93 -9.21 0.85 14.28
N PRO A 94 -10.00 0.71 15.36
CA PRO A 94 -10.38 1.82 16.21
C PRO A 94 -9.15 2.60 16.72
N GLY A 95 -9.15 3.92 16.55
CA GLY A 95 -8.00 4.77 16.88
C GLY A 95 -6.87 4.80 15.83
N GLY A 96 -6.93 3.92 14.81
CA GLY A 96 -6.03 3.95 13.65
C GLY A 96 -6.39 5.06 12.66
N THR A 97 -5.39 5.55 11.92
CA THR A 97 -5.59 6.63 10.93
C THR A 97 -4.97 6.29 9.57
N LEU A 98 -5.78 6.31 8.52
CA LEU A 98 -5.37 6.24 7.12
C LEU A 98 -5.51 7.62 6.48
N VAL A 99 -4.46 8.10 5.82
CA VAL A 99 -4.47 9.32 5.02
C VAL A 99 -4.12 8.96 3.59
N LEU A 100 -5.03 9.22 2.65
CA LEU A 100 -4.79 9.11 1.21
C LEU A 100 -4.58 10.51 0.65
N ASP A 101 -3.36 10.82 0.25
CA ASP A 101 -2.95 12.14 -0.24
C ASP A 101 -2.56 12.03 -1.72
N GLY A 102 -3.51 12.26 -2.62
CA GLY A 102 -3.32 12.03 -4.06
C GLY A 102 -2.99 10.58 -4.43
N ALA A 103 -3.27 9.63 -3.53
CA ALA A 103 -2.90 8.22 -3.70
C ALA A 103 -3.77 7.52 -4.75
N ARG A 104 -3.20 6.50 -5.40
CA ARG A 104 -3.94 5.55 -6.25
C ARG A 104 -3.94 4.17 -5.60
N LEU A 105 -5.09 3.70 -5.15
CA LEU A 105 -5.27 2.34 -4.64
C LEU A 105 -5.94 1.51 -5.73
N HIS A 106 -5.35 0.38 -6.07
CA HIS A 106 -5.92 -0.51 -7.08
C HIS A 106 -5.40 -1.94 -6.92
N ASN A 107 -5.82 -2.83 -7.80
CA ASN A 107 -5.21 -4.14 -7.96
C ASN A 107 -4.43 -4.19 -9.29
N ALA A 108 -3.12 -4.41 -9.25
CA ALA A 108 -2.29 -4.43 -10.46
C ALA A 108 -2.53 -5.65 -11.37
N CYS A 109 -3.30 -6.64 -10.91
CA CYS A 109 -3.54 -7.90 -11.61
C CYS A 109 -4.90 -7.91 -12.33
N GLY A 110 -5.62 -6.79 -12.34
CA GLY A 110 -6.92 -6.64 -13.00
C GLY A 110 -8.08 -7.38 -12.31
N LYS A 111 -7.91 -7.76 -11.03
CA LYS A 111 -8.93 -8.43 -10.23
C LYS A 111 -9.50 -7.47 -9.17
N GLU A 112 -10.56 -7.89 -8.51
CA GLU A 112 -11.14 -7.12 -7.40
C GLU A 112 -10.42 -7.36 -6.06
N TRP A 113 -10.46 -6.35 -5.21
CA TRP A 113 -10.09 -6.42 -3.80
C TRP A 113 -11.25 -5.91 -2.92
N GLU A 114 -11.24 -6.23 -1.63
CA GLU A 114 -12.42 -6.04 -0.78
C GLU A 114 -12.69 -4.57 -0.44
N GLY A 115 -11.69 -3.70 -0.58
CA GLY A 115 -11.79 -2.28 -0.28
C GLY A 115 -11.26 -1.90 1.11
N ILE A 116 -11.71 -0.74 1.59
CA ILE A 116 -11.29 -0.17 2.88
C ILE A 116 -12.37 -0.45 3.92
N VAL A 117 -12.02 -1.17 4.98
CA VAL A 117 -12.91 -1.50 6.10
C VAL A 117 -12.50 -0.68 7.32
N VAL A 118 -13.41 0.18 7.77
CA VAL A 118 -13.23 0.98 8.98
C VAL A 118 -13.94 0.31 10.14
N GLN A 119 -13.20 0.00 11.20
CA GLN A 119 -13.72 -0.64 12.40
C GLN A 119 -14.08 0.39 13.48
N LYS A 120 -15.00 0.00 14.36
CA LYS A 120 -15.45 0.76 15.52
C LYS A 120 -15.45 -0.15 16.75
N PHE A 121 -14.99 0.36 17.87
CA PHE A 121 -15.12 -0.29 19.18
C PHE A 121 -15.42 0.76 20.25
N GLY A 122 -16.60 0.66 20.86
CA GLY A 122 -17.10 1.69 21.77
C GLY A 122 -17.22 3.06 21.08
N ASP A 123 -16.57 4.06 21.65
CA ASP A 123 -16.51 5.43 21.11
C ASP A 123 -15.36 5.65 20.11
N GLU A 124 -14.45 4.68 19.99
CA GLU A 124 -13.32 4.77 19.08
C GLU A 124 -13.69 4.23 17.69
N VAL A 125 -13.33 4.99 16.67
CA VAL A 125 -13.55 4.65 15.25
C VAL A 125 -12.24 4.85 14.50
N GLY A 126 -11.94 3.96 13.56
CA GLY A 126 -10.87 4.18 12.59
C GLY A 126 -11.16 5.42 11.74
N LYS A 127 -10.11 6.16 11.37
CA LYS A 127 -10.27 7.42 10.62
C LYS A 127 -9.62 7.32 9.26
N VAL A 128 -10.35 7.73 8.23
CA VAL A 128 -9.82 7.84 6.86
C VAL A 128 -9.94 9.29 6.41
N PHE A 129 -8.82 9.86 5.99
CA PHE A 129 -8.73 11.23 5.46
C PHE A 129 -8.30 11.20 4.00
N TYR A 130 -8.83 12.12 3.21
CA TYR A 130 -8.54 12.27 1.79
C TYR A 130 -8.05 13.68 1.51
N THR A 131 -6.90 13.78 0.85
CA THR A 131 -6.34 15.02 0.32
C THR A 131 -6.03 14.78 -1.17
N ASP A 132 -6.11 15.82 -2.00
CA ASP A 132 -5.72 15.78 -3.42
C ASP A 132 -6.40 14.68 -4.27
N ASN A 133 -7.70 14.42 -4.03
CA ASN A 133 -8.55 13.52 -4.83
C ASN A 133 -7.94 12.13 -5.10
N PRO A 134 -7.87 11.26 -4.08
CA PRO A 134 -7.34 9.92 -4.26
C PRO A 134 -8.23 9.08 -5.18
N VAL A 135 -7.61 8.18 -5.92
CA VAL A 135 -8.26 7.30 -6.88
C VAL A 135 -8.28 5.89 -6.32
N VAL A 136 -9.48 5.32 -6.18
CA VAL A 136 -9.66 3.93 -5.73
C VAL A 136 -10.33 3.13 -6.84
N GLU A 137 -9.62 2.12 -7.35
CA GLU A 137 -10.03 1.28 -8.47
C GLU A 137 -10.16 -0.18 -8.04
N ASN A 138 -11.02 -0.92 -8.73
CA ASN A 138 -11.20 -2.37 -8.54
C ASN A 138 -11.55 -2.80 -7.10
N ALA A 139 -12.05 -1.89 -6.28
CA ALA A 139 -12.47 -2.17 -4.92
C ALA A 139 -13.96 -2.48 -4.89
N ARG A 140 -14.36 -3.54 -4.19
CA ARG A 140 -15.78 -3.81 -3.92
C ARG A 140 -16.40 -2.73 -3.02
N ASN A 141 -15.64 -2.30 -2.02
CA ASN A 141 -16.02 -1.21 -1.12
C ASN A 141 -15.00 -0.06 -1.23
N PRO A 142 -15.10 0.80 -2.27
CA PRO A 142 -14.02 1.69 -2.68
C PRO A 142 -13.71 2.78 -1.66
N LEU A 143 -14.72 3.46 -1.14
CA LEU A 143 -14.53 4.54 -0.19
C LEU A 143 -15.66 4.55 0.83
N PRO A 144 -15.36 4.48 2.15
CA PRO A 144 -16.30 4.97 3.12
C PRO A 144 -16.56 6.48 2.86
N PRO A 145 -17.79 6.99 3.04
CA PRO A 145 -18.07 8.42 2.99
C PRO A 145 -17.01 9.28 3.72
N LEU A 146 -16.77 10.52 3.27
CA LEU A 146 -15.96 11.49 4.01
C LEU A 146 -16.53 11.66 5.44
N GLY A 147 -15.81 11.18 6.45
CA GLY A 147 -16.30 11.13 7.83
C GLY A 147 -17.31 10.03 8.12
N ALA A 148 -17.33 8.94 7.33
CA ALA A 148 -18.26 7.83 7.52
C ALA A 148 -18.12 7.20 8.91
N GLN A 149 -19.21 7.30 9.65
CA GLN A 149 -19.52 6.32 10.68
C GLN A 149 -20.04 5.05 9.98
N PRO A 150 -19.64 3.86 10.44
CA PRO A 150 -20.09 2.62 9.80
C PRO A 150 -21.60 2.46 9.90
N GLU A 151 -22.23 2.08 8.79
CA GLU A 151 -23.62 1.63 8.76
C GLU A 151 -23.74 0.37 9.63
N THR A 152 -24.58 0.45 10.67
CA THR A 152 -24.94 -0.69 11.52
C THR A 152 -25.87 -1.65 10.78
N PRO A 153 -25.71 -2.99 10.90
CA PRO A 153 -26.74 -3.95 10.51
C PRO A 153 -27.98 -3.84 11.41
#